data_AF-A0A2H0ZLX4-F1
#
_entry.id   AF-A0A2H0ZLX4-F1
#
_cell.length_a   1.000
_cell.length_b   1.000
_cell.length_c   1.000
_cell.angle_alpha   90.00
_cell.angle_beta   90.00
_cell.angle_gamma   90.00
#
_symmetry.space_group_name_H-M   'P 1'
#
loop_
_entity.id
_entity.type
_entity.pdbx_description
1 polymer ?
#
loop_
_entity_poly.entity_id
_entity_poly.type
_entity_poly.pdbx_seq_one_letter_code
_entity_poly.pdbx_strand_id
1 'polypeptide(L)'
;MDSTFRQKQEDFCKTYDNASVVNFIFSLLITGGIFVSYLPQYFRIYKKQTSEGLSVSFLLLGSCSSIFTFTNIIMISSRARYCCRIGALTLFNCINSQLNLIQIGLQCTCAIMILVLVIVFTRGSLKQDREEYKRIIHVGRLVLIHGVASVIQIIIAFTTNRSVLLSLAQINGLMSTLLTVIKYVPQIVTTYKLKHPGTLSIGMMCIQTPGGFIFTATLFFTKGSHWSSWVSYLVAALLQGTLLLLCIYYEYINKISSEEEERAVERIIEENRGHEQPEENTPLV
;
A
#
# COMPACT_ATOMS: atom_id res chain seq x y z
N MET A 1 -16.30 36.76 -27.90
CA MET A 1 -15.36 35.63 -27.80
C MET A 1 -15.33 35.01 -26.39
N ASP A 2 -15.91 35.66 -25.37
CA ASP A 2 -15.87 35.22 -23.97
C ASP A 2 -17.05 34.29 -23.55
N SER A 3 -18.26 34.53 -24.07
CA SER A 3 -19.46 33.72 -23.72
C SER A 3 -19.38 32.27 -24.20
N THR A 4 -18.89 32.04 -25.42
CA THR A 4 -18.80 30.69 -26.02
C THR A 4 -17.73 29.83 -25.34
N PHE A 5 -16.64 30.44 -24.86
CA PHE A 5 -15.58 29.74 -24.14
C PHE A 5 -16.01 29.41 -22.71
N ARG A 6 -16.67 30.34 -22.02
CA ARG A 6 -17.25 30.12 -20.69
C ARG A 6 -18.36 29.05 -20.73
N GLN A 7 -19.20 29.04 -21.76
CA GLN A 7 -20.24 28.03 -21.95
C GLN A 7 -19.66 26.63 -22.18
N LYS A 8 -18.61 26.51 -23.00
CA LYS A 8 -17.88 25.24 -23.19
C LYS A 8 -17.18 24.76 -21.91
N GLN A 9 -16.77 25.68 -21.03
CA GLN A 9 -16.19 25.35 -19.73
C GLN A 9 -17.24 24.85 -18.72
N GLU A 10 -18.42 25.48 -18.68
CA GLU A 10 -19.54 25.03 -17.84
C GLU A 10 -20.07 23.66 -18.31
N ASP A 11 -20.08 23.41 -19.63
CA ASP A 11 -20.59 22.15 -20.19
C ASP A 11 -19.78 20.91 -19.78
N PHE A 12 -18.45 20.99 -19.65
CA PHE A 12 -17.68 19.82 -19.19
C PHE A 12 -17.84 19.55 -17.69
N CYS A 13 -18.11 20.60 -16.89
CA CYS A 13 -18.31 20.47 -15.45
C CYS A 13 -19.60 19.70 -15.10
N LYS A 14 -20.60 19.71 -15.99
CA LYS A 14 -21.84 18.93 -15.85
C LYS A 14 -21.61 17.42 -15.69
N THR A 15 -20.45 16.91 -16.11
CA THR A 15 -20.04 15.51 -15.86
C THR A 15 -20.05 15.15 -14.38
N TYR A 16 -19.77 16.11 -13.49
CA TYR A 16 -19.68 15.93 -12.05
C TYR A 16 -21.00 16.24 -11.31
N ASP A 17 -22.06 16.59 -12.03
CA ASP A 17 -23.37 16.80 -11.45
C ASP A 17 -24.10 15.49 -11.14
N ASN A 18 -25.16 15.61 -10.35
CA ASN A 18 -26.00 14.52 -9.87
C ASN A 18 -25.18 13.47 -9.11
N ALA A 19 -24.44 13.92 -8.10
CA ALA A 19 -23.73 13.03 -7.20
C ALA A 19 -24.72 12.19 -6.38
N SER A 20 -24.42 10.90 -6.20
CA SER A 20 -25.27 9.97 -5.45
C SER A 20 -24.95 10.04 -3.96
N VAL A 21 -25.97 10.31 -3.14
CA VAL A 21 -25.87 10.27 -1.67
C VAL A 21 -25.44 8.87 -1.18
N VAL A 22 -25.92 7.82 -1.84
CA VAL A 22 -25.55 6.43 -1.49
C VAL A 22 -24.05 6.21 -1.72
N ASN A 23 -23.52 6.64 -2.86
CA ASN A 23 -22.07 6.52 -3.15
C ASN A 23 -21.23 7.37 -2.20
N PHE A 24 -21.74 8.54 -1.79
CA PHE A 24 -21.11 9.38 -0.79
C PHE A 24 -20.99 8.65 0.55
N ILE A 25 -22.06 8.03 1.05
CA ILE A 25 -22.05 7.26 2.30
C ILE A 25 -21.07 6.08 2.20
N PHE A 26 -21.11 5.30 1.13
CA PHE A 26 -20.15 4.21 0.92
C PHE A 26 -18.71 4.74 0.91
N SER A 27 -18.45 5.88 0.29
CA SER A 27 -17.12 6.49 0.25
C SER A 27 -16.64 6.93 1.63
N LEU A 28 -17.52 7.44 2.48
CA LEU A 28 -17.19 7.76 3.88
C LEU A 28 -16.84 6.49 4.67
N LEU A 29 -17.63 5.42 4.52
CA LEU A 29 -17.36 4.14 5.17
C LEU A 29 -16.03 3.55 4.71
N ILE A 30 -15.74 3.59 3.40
CA ILE A 30 -14.45 3.17 2.84
C ILE A 30 -13.31 4.02 3.43
N THR A 31 -13.49 5.33 3.55
CA THR A 31 -12.47 6.24 4.13
C THR A 31 -12.15 5.85 5.58
N GLY A 32 -13.17 5.58 6.39
CA GLY A 32 -13.00 5.05 7.75
C GLY A 32 -12.33 3.68 7.76
N GLY A 33 -12.75 2.78 6.88
CA GLY A 33 -12.17 1.44 6.70
C GLY A 33 -10.68 1.49 6.32
N ILE A 34 -10.28 2.42 5.45
CA ILE A 34 -8.87 2.65 5.11
C ILE A 34 -8.10 2.93 6.38
N PHE A 35 -8.49 3.93 7.18
CA PHE A 35 -7.77 4.28 8.41
C PHE A 35 -7.70 3.09 9.40
N VAL A 36 -8.84 2.46 9.68
CA VAL A 36 -8.92 1.31 10.59
C VAL A 36 -8.01 0.16 10.15
N SER A 37 -7.89 -0.07 8.84
CA SER A 37 -7.06 -1.15 8.31
C SER A 37 -5.56 -1.02 8.64
N TYR A 38 -5.05 0.20 8.87
CA TYR A 38 -3.64 0.43 9.22
C TYR A 38 -3.38 0.33 10.73
N LEU A 39 -4.41 0.45 11.57
CA LEU A 39 -4.26 0.43 13.03
C LEU A 39 -3.58 -0.84 13.58
N PRO A 40 -3.90 -2.08 13.11
CA PRO A 40 -3.21 -3.27 13.59
C PRO A 40 -1.69 -3.20 13.36
N GLN A 41 -1.26 -2.63 12.23
CA GLN A 41 0.14 -2.48 11.90
C GLN A 41 0.83 -1.43 12.77
N TYR A 42 0.18 -0.29 13.03
CA TYR A 42 0.70 0.74 13.94
C TYR A 42 0.85 0.21 15.36
N PHE A 43 -0.18 -0.48 15.86
CA PHE A 43 -0.15 -1.08 17.17
C PHE A 43 0.96 -2.12 17.31
N ARG A 44 1.16 -2.96 16.28
CA ARG A 44 2.26 -3.93 16.25
C ARG A 44 3.63 -3.24 16.34
N ILE A 45 3.86 -2.18 15.56
CA ILE A 45 5.13 -1.44 15.59
C ILE A 45 5.36 -0.81 16.96
N TYR A 46 4.34 -0.15 17.51
CA TYR A 46 4.39 0.46 18.83
C TYR A 46 4.69 -0.56 19.93
N LYS A 47 4.04 -1.73 19.92
CA LYS A 47 4.25 -2.76 20.95
C LYS A 47 5.58 -3.49 20.80
N LYS A 48 5.99 -3.84 19.57
CA LYS A 48 7.19 -4.65 19.34
C LYS A 48 8.48 -3.84 19.49
N GLN A 49 8.48 -2.57 19.08
CA GLN A 49 9.70 -1.73 19.04
C GLN A 49 10.85 -2.40 18.26
N THR A 50 10.53 -3.22 17.26
CA THR A 50 11.47 -3.85 16.32
C THR A 50 10.79 -3.94 14.95
N SER A 51 11.58 -3.89 13.88
CA SER A 51 11.14 -4.11 12.50
C SER A 51 10.94 -5.58 12.18
N GLU A 52 11.12 -6.48 13.15
CA GLU A 52 10.95 -7.91 12.96
C GLU A 52 9.62 -8.25 12.26
N GLY A 53 9.79 -8.75 11.06
CA GLY A 53 8.70 -9.16 10.19
C GLY A 53 8.08 -8.09 9.31
N LEU A 54 8.77 -6.96 9.15
CA LEU A 54 8.54 -6.01 8.10
C LEU A 54 9.65 -6.15 7.07
N SER A 55 9.28 -6.55 5.85
CA SER A 55 10.23 -6.59 4.75
C SER A 55 10.65 -5.16 4.36
N VAL A 56 11.95 -4.87 4.45
CA VAL A 56 12.53 -3.56 4.07
C VAL A 56 12.22 -3.23 2.61
N SER A 57 12.28 -4.22 1.71
CA SER A 57 11.91 -4.07 0.30
C SER A 57 10.42 -3.76 0.15
N PHE A 58 9.55 -4.36 0.97
CA PHE A 58 8.12 -4.07 0.96
C PHE A 58 7.82 -2.65 1.43
N LEU A 59 8.55 -2.15 2.44
CA LEU A 59 8.45 -0.76 2.88
C LEU A 59 8.84 0.22 1.76
N LEU A 60 9.94 -0.04 1.04
CA LEU A 60 10.38 0.79 -0.09
C LEU A 60 9.37 0.75 -1.24
N LEU A 61 9.08 -0.44 -1.78
CA LEU A 61 8.21 -0.62 -2.94
C LEU A 61 6.78 -0.15 -2.64
N GLY A 62 6.27 -0.44 -1.45
CA GLY A 62 4.94 0.00 -1.00
C GLY A 62 4.84 1.52 -0.87
N SER A 63 5.85 2.17 -0.30
CA SER A 63 5.91 3.63 -0.18
C SER A 63 5.99 4.30 -1.55
N CYS A 64 6.89 3.83 -2.43
CA CYS A 64 7.05 4.38 -3.77
C CYS A 64 5.80 4.17 -4.63
N SER A 65 5.19 2.98 -4.61
CA SER A 65 3.91 2.74 -5.30
C SER A 65 2.80 3.68 -4.79
N SER A 66 2.70 3.89 -3.47
CA SER A 66 1.70 4.78 -2.88
C SER A 66 1.88 6.23 -3.32
N ILE A 67 3.13 6.72 -3.37
CA ILE A 67 3.46 8.07 -3.85
C ILE A 67 3.09 8.23 -5.33
N PHE A 68 3.41 7.24 -6.18
CA PHE A 68 3.02 7.27 -7.59
C PHE A 68 1.49 7.29 -7.76
N THR A 69 0.76 6.46 -7.03
CA THR A 69 -0.72 6.45 -7.08
C THR A 69 -1.30 7.79 -6.63
N PHE A 70 -0.76 8.38 -5.56
CA PHE A 70 -1.25 9.67 -5.08
C PHE A 70 -0.96 10.81 -6.08
N THR A 71 0.23 10.81 -6.66
CA THR A 71 0.64 11.75 -7.71
C THR A 71 -0.25 11.61 -8.95
N ASN A 72 -0.55 10.38 -9.37
CA ASN A 72 -1.50 10.10 -10.44
C ASN A 72 -2.87 10.74 -10.17
N ILE A 73 -3.50 10.45 -9.02
CA ILE A 73 -4.85 10.94 -8.77
C ILE A 73 -4.88 12.46 -8.64
N ILE A 74 -3.84 13.09 -8.07
CA ILE A 74 -3.71 14.56 -8.04
C ILE A 74 -3.80 15.09 -9.48
N MET A 75 -3.04 14.54 -10.42
CA MET A 75 -3.05 14.99 -11.82
C MET A 75 -4.39 14.70 -12.51
N ILE A 76 -4.96 13.50 -12.34
CA ILE A 76 -6.22 13.10 -12.98
C ILE A 76 -7.41 13.96 -12.51
N SER A 77 -7.52 14.21 -11.20
CA SER A 77 -8.63 14.97 -10.59
C SER A 77 -8.52 16.51 -10.79
N SER A 78 -7.55 16.98 -11.58
CA SER A 78 -7.35 18.40 -11.90
C SER A 78 -8.57 19.09 -12.49
N ARG A 79 -9.31 18.43 -13.39
CA ARG A 79 -10.53 18.98 -14.01
C ARG A 79 -11.65 19.19 -13.00
N ALA A 80 -11.88 18.21 -12.13
CA ALA A 80 -12.88 18.32 -11.07
C ALA A 80 -12.56 19.48 -10.12
N ARG A 81 -11.28 19.64 -9.72
CA ARG A 81 -10.85 20.78 -8.89
C ARG A 81 -11.01 22.12 -9.59
N TYR A 82 -10.79 22.18 -10.90
CA TYR A 82 -11.04 23.39 -11.67
C TYR A 82 -12.52 23.78 -11.61
N CYS A 83 -13.44 22.83 -11.84
CA CYS A 83 -14.89 23.07 -11.75
C CYS A 83 -15.34 23.56 -10.37
N CYS A 84 -14.76 22.98 -9.30
CA CYS A 84 -14.97 23.47 -7.94
C CYS A 84 -14.50 24.91 -7.75
N ARG A 85 -13.30 25.26 -8.27
CA ARG A 85 -12.69 26.58 -8.07
C ARG A 85 -13.47 27.69 -8.76
N ILE A 86 -14.04 27.43 -9.94
CA ILE A 86 -14.82 28.43 -10.69
C ILE A 86 -16.27 28.54 -10.20
N GLY A 87 -16.68 27.75 -9.21
CA GLY A 87 -18.05 27.78 -8.66
C GLY A 87 -19.10 27.13 -9.55
N ALA A 88 -18.71 26.29 -10.51
CA ALA A 88 -19.64 25.61 -11.43
C ALA A 88 -20.39 24.44 -10.79
N LEU A 89 -19.96 23.99 -9.61
CA LEU A 89 -20.55 22.86 -8.88
C LEU A 89 -21.06 23.32 -7.51
N THR A 90 -22.15 22.71 -7.04
CA THR A 90 -22.58 22.84 -5.64
C THR A 90 -21.52 22.29 -4.69
N LEU A 91 -21.52 22.71 -3.43
CA LEU A 91 -20.59 22.20 -2.42
C LEU A 91 -20.63 20.66 -2.34
N PHE A 92 -21.83 20.08 -2.37
CA PHE A 92 -22.01 18.62 -2.32
C PHE A 92 -21.40 17.93 -3.55
N ASN A 93 -21.67 18.41 -4.77
CA ASN A 93 -21.10 17.83 -5.99
C ASN A 93 -19.57 18.01 -6.02
N CYS A 94 -19.08 19.16 -5.54
CA CYS A 94 -17.64 19.42 -5.44
C CYS A 94 -16.96 18.43 -4.48
N ILE A 95 -17.46 18.25 -3.26
CA ILE A 95 -16.89 17.29 -2.29
C ILE A 95 -16.92 15.87 -2.87
N ASN A 96 -18.06 15.46 -3.46
CA ASN A 96 -18.19 14.16 -4.09
C ASN A 96 -17.16 13.94 -5.20
N SER A 97 -16.88 14.96 -6.01
CA SER A 97 -15.88 14.89 -7.07
C SER A 97 -14.44 14.72 -6.57
N GLN A 98 -14.18 15.00 -5.29
CA GLN A 98 -12.86 14.92 -4.66
C GLN A 98 -12.68 13.69 -3.73
N LEU A 99 -13.70 12.85 -3.54
CA LEU A 99 -13.65 11.71 -2.62
C LEU A 99 -12.48 10.77 -2.88
N ASN A 100 -12.26 10.41 -4.15
CA ASN A 100 -11.15 9.53 -4.53
C ASN A 100 -9.79 10.15 -4.22
N LEU A 101 -9.62 11.47 -4.42
CA LEU A 101 -8.40 12.18 -4.06
C LEU A 101 -8.15 12.12 -2.54
N ILE A 102 -9.20 12.31 -1.74
CA ILE A 102 -9.15 12.26 -0.28
C ILE A 102 -8.81 10.84 0.21
N GLN A 103 -9.50 9.82 -0.30
CA GLN A 103 -9.28 8.41 0.07
C GLN A 103 -7.88 7.93 -0.27
N ILE A 104 -7.40 8.20 -1.50
CA ILE A 104 -6.06 7.83 -1.93
C ILE A 104 -5.00 8.62 -1.15
N GLY A 105 -5.23 9.91 -0.89
CA GLY A 105 -4.34 10.73 -0.07
C GLY A 105 -4.22 10.24 1.37
N LEU A 106 -5.35 9.85 1.99
CA LEU A 106 -5.37 9.23 3.30
C LEU A 106 -4.60 7.90 3.28
N GLN A 107 -4.85 7.04 2.30
CA GLN A 107 -4.16 5.76 2.17
C GLN A 107 -2.64 5.94 1.99
N CYS A 108 -2.22 6.88 1.14
CA CYS A 108 -0.81 7.21 0.93
C CYS A 108 -0.18 7.69 2.25
N THR A 109 -0.84 8.61 2.95
CA THR A 109 -0.39 9.11 4.25
C THR A 109 -0.24 7.96 5.24
N CYS A 110 -1.26 7.11 5.39
CA CYS A 110 -1.22 5.98 6.30
C CYS A 110 -0.09 4.98 5.96
N ALA A 111 0.14 4.73 4.68
CA ALA A 111 1.23 3.85 4.23
C ALA A 111 2.60 4.42 4.56
N ILE A 112 2.85 5.71 4.30
CA ILE A 112 4.11 6.38 4.65
C ILE A 112 4.30 6.45 6.17
N MET A 113 3.21 6.62 6.93
CA MET A 113 3.28 6.61 8.39
C MET A 113 3.78 5.27 8.95
N ILE A 114 3.57 4.12 8.28
CA ILE A 114 4.21 2.86 8.69
C ILE A 114 5.74 3.04 8.74
N LEU A 115 6.35 3.54 7.67
CA LEU A 115 7.79 3.73 7.57
C LEU A 115 8.30 4.73 8.62
N VAL A 116 7.58 5.84 8.82
CA VAL A 116 7.91 6.85 9.83
C VAL A 116 7.88 6.22 11.24
N LEU A 117 6.81 5.50 11.58
CA LEU A 117 6.66 4.87 12.89
C LEU A 117 7.73 3.80 13.12
N VAL A 118 8.08 3.01 12.11
CA VAL A 118 9.19 2.04 12.21
C VAL A 118 10.49 2.78 12.52
N ILE A 119 10.84 3.83 11.77
CA ILE A 119 12.08 4.60 12.02
C ILE A 119 12.08 5.19 13.43
N VAL A 120 10.97 5.79 13.87
CA VAL A 120 10.87 6.46 15.17
C VAL A 120 10.94 5.46 16.33
N PHE A 121 10.12 4.40 16.29
CA PHE A 121 10.00 3.46 17.41
C PHE A 121 11.10 2.39 17.47
N THR A 122 11.81 2.15 16.37
CA THR A 122 12.96 1.23 16.40
C THR A 122 14.29 1.93 16.68
N ARG A 123 14.30 3.27 16.68
CA ARG A 123 15.50 4.07 16.95
C ARG A 123 16.03 3.81 18.35
N GLY A 124 17.22 3.22 18.44
CA GLY A 124 17.87 2.95 19.71
C GLY A 124 17.23 1.82 20.52
N SER A 125 16.27 1.08 19.93
CA SER A 125 15.71 -0.11 20.56
C SER A 125 16.76 -1.21 20.66
N LEU A 126 16.90 -1.82 21.84
CA LEU A 126 17.78 -2.96 22.06
C LEU A 126 17.36 -4.20 21.27
N LYS A 127 16.09 -4.27 20.85
CA LYS A 127 15.52 -5.38 20.06
C LYS A 127 15.74 -5.24 18.55
N GLN A 128 16.32 -4.11 18.12
CA GLN A 128 16.45 -3.79 16.71
C GLN A 128 17.85 -4.13 16.21
N ASP A 129 17.92 -4.91 15.12
CA ASP A 129 19.18 -5.13 14.43
C ASP A 129 19.71 -3.83 13.81
N ARG A 130 20.98 -3.53 14.07
CA ARG A 130 21.61 -2.26 13.67
C ARG A 130 21.77 -2.16 12.15
N GLU A 131 22.12 -3.26 11.50
CA GLU A 131 22.29 -3.27 10.04
C GLU A 131 20.94 -3.16 9.33
N GLU A 132 19.91 -3.84 9.83
CA GLU A 132 18.53 -3.67 9.37
C GLU A 132 18.02 -2.24 9.55
N TYR A 133 18.27 -1.64 10.71
CA TYR A 133 17.90 -0.24 10.95
C TYR A 133 18.58 0.72 9.96
N LYS A 134 19.88 0.53 9.66
CA LYS A 134 20.58 1.31 8.63
C LYS A 134 19.92 1.16 7.26
N ARG A 135 19.51 -0.06 6.87
CA ARG A 135 18.77 -0.30 5.62
C ARG A 135 17.42 0.43 5.60
N ILE A 136 16.68 0.42 6.71
CA ILE A 136 15.40 1.13 6.84
C ILE A 136 15.59 2.65 6.72
N ILE A 137 16.62 3.22 7.34
CA ILE A 137 16.95 4.65 7.19
C ILE A 137 17.30 4.98 5.73
N HIS A 138 18.04 4.11 5.06
CA HIS A 138 18.35 4.28 3.64
C HIS A 138 17.05 4.28 2.79
N VAL A 139 16.13 3.35 3.06
CA VAL A 139 14.79 3.34 2.45
C VAL A 139 14.05 4.66 2.73
N GLY A 140 14.06 5.15 3.97
CA GLY A 140 13.47 6.44 4.34
C GLY A 140 14.01 7.61 3.49
N ARG A 141 15.32 7.65 3.25
CA ARG A 141 15.94 8.66 2.39
C ARG A 141 15.52 8.53 0.93
N LEU A 142 15.47 7.31 0.40
CA LEU A 142 15.01 7.08 -0.98
C LEU A 142 13.54 7.49 -1.16
N VAL A 143 12.69 7.16 -0.20
CA VAL A 143 11.26 7.55 -0.21
C VAL A 143 11.11 9.06 -0.13
N LEU A 144 11.92 9.75 0.69
CA LEU A 144 11.94 11.21 0.76
C LEU A 144 12.35 11.83 -0.59
N ILE A 145 13.43 11.35 -1.20
CA ILE A 145 13.90 11.81 -2.51
C ILE A 145 12.81 11.60 -3.57
N HIS A 146 12.15 10.44 -3.56
CA HIS A 146 11.04 10.17 -4.46
C HIS A 146 9.87 11.13 -4.22
N GLY A 147 9.50 11.39 -2.96
CA GLY A 147 8.47 12.37 -2.63
C GLY A 147 8.78 13.77 -3.16
N VAL A 148 10.03 14.23 -3.03
CA VAL A 148 10.47 15.52 -3.61
C VAL A 148 10.38 15.49 -5.13
N ALA A 149 10.84 14.42 -5.77
CA ALA A 149 10.73 14.25 -7.23
C ALA A 149 9.27 14.27 -7.71
N SER A 150 8.34 13.65 -6.97
CA SER A 150 6.91 13.68 -7.25
C SER A 150 6.31 15.08 -7.12
N VAL A 151 6.74 15.88 -6.14
CA VAL A 151 6.33 17.29 -6.03
C VAL A 151 6.78 18.09 -7.24
N ILE A 152 8.03 17.91 -7.68
CA ILE A 152 8.55 18.57 -8.89
C ILE A 152 7.74 18.13 -10.12
N GLN A 153 7.44 16.84 -10.24
CA GLN A 153 6.62 16.30 -11.32
C GLN A 153 5.21 16.90 -11.34
N ILE A 154 4.59 17.10 -10.18
CA ILE A 154 3.29 17.77 -10.03
C ILE A 154 3.39 19.22 -10.53
N ILE A 155 4.43 19.96 -10.13
CA ILE A 155 4.63 21.34 -10.57
C ILE A 155 4.72 21.40 -12.11
N ILE A 156 5.60 20.58 -12.71
CA ILE A 156 5.77 20.50 -14.17
C ILE A 156 4.45 20.17 -14.87
N ALA A 157 3.70 19.21 -14.33
CA ALA A 157 2.41 18.81 -14.89
C ALA A 157 1.41 19.97 -14.92
N PHE A 158 1.35 20.81 -13.88
CA PHE A 158 0.41 21.92 -13.80
C PHE A 158 0.86 23.19 -14.51
N THR A 159 2.15 23.39 -14.74
CA THR A 159 2.69 24.60 -15.40
C THR A 159 2.88 24.46 -16.91
N THR A 160 2.82 23.25 -17.45
CA THR A 160 3.14 23.01 -18.87
C THR A 160 1.91 23.03 -19.76
N ASN A 161 1.31 21.86 -20.04
CA ASN A 161 0.10 21.73 -20.84
C ASN A 161 -0.65 20.45 -20.47
N ARG A 162 -1.89 20.33 -20.95
CA ARG A 162 -2.77 19.20 -20.61
C ARG A 162 -2.24 17.85 -21.08
N SER A 163 -1.51 17.80 -22.19
CA SER A 163 -0.94 16.56 -22.72
C SER A 163 0.14 16.02 -21.78
N VAL A 164 1.10 16.86 -21.41
CA VAL A 164 2.17 16.51 -20.45
C VAL A 164 1.60 16.07 -19.11
N LEU A 165 0.60 16.79 -18.59
CA LEU A 165 -0.09 16.42 -17.35
C LEU A 165 -0.68 15.00 -17.43
N LEU A 166 -1.37 14.68 -18.53
CA LEU A 166 -1.98 13.36 -18.72
C LEU A 166 -0.93 12.26 -18.92
N SER A 167 0.14 12.52 -19.66
CA SER A 167 1.25 11.58 -19.84
C SER A 167 1.93 11.26 -18.52
N LEU A 168 2.25 12.28 -17.72
CA LEU A 168 2.85 12.08 -16.39
C LEU A 168 1.91 11.32 -15.46
N ALA A 169 0.61 11.63 -15.49
CA ALA A 169 -0.36 10.87 -14.71
C ALA A 169 -0.36 9.39 -15.11
N GLN A 170 -0.44 9.07 -16.41
CA GLN A 170 -0.46 7.68 -16.88
C GLN A 170 0.82 6.93 -16.54
N ILE A 171 1.99 7.56 -16.68
CA ILE A 171 3.29 6.98 -16.28
C ILE A 171 3.28 6.65 -14.78
N ASN A 172 2.78 7.56 -13.93
CA ASN A 172 2.65 7.28 -12.49
C ASN A 172 1.75 6.08 -12.20
N GLY A 173 0.60 5.98 -12.89
CA GLY A 173 -0.32 4.84 -12.74
C GLY A 173 0.34 3.50 -13.14
N LEU A 174 1.07 3.50 -14.25
CA LEU A 174 1.83 2.32 -14.71
C LEU A 174 2.96 1.95 -13.76
N MET A 175 3.76 2.92 -13.32
CA MET A 175 4.87 2.70 -12.38
C MET A 175 4.37 2.16 -11.04
N SER A 176 3.26 2.70 -10.52
CA SER A 176 2.65 2.15 -9.31
C SER A 176 2.21 0.70 -9.48
N THR A 177 1.60 0.37 -10.63
CA THR A 177 1.16 -0.99 -10.95
C THR A 177 2.34 -1.94 -11.07
N LEU A 178 3.42 -1.52 -11.76
CA LEU A 178 4.64 -2.29 -11.91
C LEU A 178 5.29 -2.58 -10.55
N LEU A 179 5.45 -1.56 -9.69
CA LEU A 179 6.01 -1.75 -8.35
C LEU A 179 5.11 -2.65 -7.49
N THR A 180 3.79 -2.59 -7.66
CA THR A 180 2.84 -3.49 -6.99
C THR A 180 3.10 -4.94 -7.38
N VAL A 181 3.29 -5.23 -8.68
CA VAL A 181 3.63 -6.58 -9.16
C VAL A 181 4.97 -7.04 -8.60
N ILE A 182 6.02 -6.21 -8.71
CA ILE A 182 7.37 -6.50 -8.18
C ILE A 182 7.33 -6.74 -6.67
N LYS A 183 6.41 -6.09 -5.94
CA LYS A 183 6.26 -6.25 -4.50
C LYS A 183 5.56 -7.56 -4.14
N TYR A 184 4.40 -7.84 -4.74
CA TYR A 184 3.56 -8.97 -4.30
C TYR A 184 3.96 -10.30 -4.93
N VAL A 185 4.39 -10.35 -6.20
CA VAL A 185 4.72 -11.62 -6.87
C VAL A 185 5.86 -12.36 -6.16
N PRO A 186 7.00 -11.74 -5.84
CA PRO A 186 8.04 -12.42 -5.08
C PRO A 186 7.56 -12.87 -3.70
N GLN A 187 6.71 -12.09 -3.03
CA GLN A 187 6.15 -12.48 -1.73
C GLN A 187 5.22 -13.69 -1.83
N ILE A 188 4.39 -13.76 -2.87
CA ILE A 188 3.53 -14.93 -3.15
C ILE A 188 4.39 -16.16 -3.38
N VAL A 189 5.43 -16.06 -4.22
CA VAL A 189 6.36 -17.16 -4.49
C VAL A 189 7.07 -17.62 -3.23
N THR A 190 7.58 -16.68 -2.42
CA THR A 190 8.24 -16.99 -1.15
C THR A 190 7.28 -17.68 -0.18
N THR A 191 6.06 -17.16 -0.01
CA THR A 191 5.05 -17.74 0.88
C THR A 191 4.66 -19.15 0.44
N TYR A 192 4.52 -19.36 -0.87
CA TYR A 192 4.25 -20.68 -1.45
C TYR A 192 5.41 -21.66 -1.21
N LYS A 193 6.66 -21.23 -1.39
CA LYS A 193 7.85 -22.07 -1.19
C LYS A 193 8.11 -22.39 0.28
N LEU A 194 7.94 -21.42 1.16
CA LEU A 194 8.14 -21.59 2.61
C LEU A 194 6.98 -22.29 3.30
N LYS A 195 5.82 -22.42 2.63
CA LYS A 195 4.58 -22.98 3.19
C LYS A 195 4.17 -22.38 4.55
N HIS A 196 4.57 -21.13 4.79
CA HIS A 196 4.31 -20.41 6.02
C HIS A 196 4.18 -18.92 5.69
N PRO A 197 3.19 -18.20 6.26
CA PRO A 197 3.00 -16.76 6.03
C PRO A 197 4.14 -15.90 6.58
N GLY A 198 5.00 -16.49 7.40
CA GLY A 198 6.08 -15.80 8.08
C GLY A 198 5.49 -14.81 9.08
N THR A 199 5.87 -13.56 8.93
CA THR A 199 5.55 -12.50 9.89
C THR A 199 4.63 -11.44 9.28
N LEU A 200 3.98 -11.75 8.14
CA LEU A 200 3.02 -10.89 7.45
C LEU A 200 1.85 -10.51 8.36
N SER A 201 1.32 -9.30 8.19
CA SER A 201 0.15 -8.82 8.94
C SER A 201 -1.15 -9.35 8.31
N ILE A 202 -1.55 -10.57 8.67
CA ILE A 202 -2.78 -11.21 8.18
C ILE A 202 -4.00 -10.31 8.47
N GLY A 203 -4.09 -9.74 9.68
CA GLY A 203 -5.21 -8.88 10.08
C GLY A 203 -5.38 -7.62 9.21
N MET A 204 -4.27 -6.96 8.85
CA MET A 204 -4.29 -5.84 7.91
C MET A 204 -4.78 -6.29 6.52
N MET A 205 -4.29 -7.44 6.05
CA MET A 205 -4.70 -7.97 4.73
C MET A 205 -6.18 -8.37 4.70
N CYS A 206 -6.72 -8.96 5.77
CA CYS A 206 -8.14 -9.34 5.87
C CYS A 206 -9.09 -8.15 5.72
N ILE A 207 -8.72 -6.97 6.24
CA ILE A 207 -9.53 -5.76 6.10
C ILE A 207 -9.30 -5.12 4.72
N GLN A 208 -8.03 -5.05 4.29
CA GLN A 208 -7.66 -4.33 3.07
C GLN A 208 -8.05 -5.04 1.77
N THR A 209 -7.96 -6.36 1.70
CA THR A 209 -8.29 -7.10 0.47
C THR A 209 -9.74 -6.87 0.03
N PRO A 210 -10.77 -7.15 0.84
CA PRO A 210 -12.16 -6.89 0.45
C PRO A 210 -12.43 -5.40 0.24
N GLY A 211 -11.90 -4.54 1.12
CA GLY A 211 -11.99 -3.09 0.97
C GLY A 211 -11.36 -2.59 -0.33
N GLY A 212 -10.26 -3.20 -0.77
CA GLY A 212 -9.55 -2.88 -2.01
C GLY A 212 -10.36 -3.20 -3.26
N PHE A 213 -11.10 -4.31 -3.28
CA PHE A 213 -12.05 -4.61 -4.37
C PHE A 213 -13.19 -3.61 -4.43
N ILE A 214 -13.81 -3.31 -3.28
CA ILE A 214 -14.90 -2.32 -3.18
C ILE A 214 -14.41 -0.93 -3.61
N PHE A 215 -13.22 -0.55 -3.17
CA PHE A 215 -12.62 0.74 -3.49
C PHE A 215 -12.27 0.85 -4.98
N THR A 216 -11.68 -0.20 -5.55
CA THR A 216 -11.41 -0.27 -7.00
C THR A 216 -12.69 -0.14 -7.82
N ALA A 217 -13.77 -0.83 -7.42
CA ALA A 217 -15.06 -0.70 -8.07
C ALA A 217 -15.59 0.75 -7.99
N THR A 218 -15.45 1.39 -6.84
CA THR A 218 -15.84 2.80 -6.64
C THR A 218 -15.07 3.74 -7.58
N LEU A 219 -13.76 3.53 -7.72
CA LEU A 219 -12.93 4.30 -8.66
C LEU A 219 -13.33 4.05 -10.11
N PHE A 220 -13.64 2.80 -10.47
CA PHE A 220 -14.05 2.43 -11.83
C PHE A 220 -15.38 3.09 -12.21
N PHE A 221 -16.38 3.08 -11.31
CA PHE A 221 -17.70 3.66 -11.54
C PHE A 221 -17.77 5.18 -11.33
N THR A 222 -16.69 5.82 -10.87
CA THR A 222 -16.66 7.27 -10.72
C THR A 222 -16.74 7.95 -12.09
N LYS A 223 -17.65 8.93 -12.23
CA LYS A 223 -17.79 9.72 -13.47
C LYS A 223 -16.49 10.46 -13.80
N GLY A 224 -16.04 10.36 -15.04
CA GLY A 224 -14.79 10.98 -15.49
C GLY A 224 -13.52 10.30 -14.97
N SER A 225 -13.64 9.06 -14.46
CA SER A 225 -12.51 8.22 -14.05
C SER A 225 -11.61 7.86 -15.23
N HIS A 226 -10.32 7.66 -14.94
CA HIS A 226 -9.31 7.28 -15.91
C HIS A 226 -8.66 5.96 -15.45
N TRP A 227 -8.43 5.02 -16.37
CA TRP A 227 -7.93 3.67 -16.04
C TRP A 227 -6.67 3.66 -15.16
N SER A 228 -5.77 4.62 -15.42
CA SER A 228 -4.51 4.81 -14.70
C SER A 228 -4.70 5.11 -13.20
N SER A 229 -5.89 5.52 -12.77
CA SER A 229 -6.20 5.84 -11.37
C SER A 229 -6.72 4.66 -10.54
N TRP A 230 -7.15 3.57 -11.18
CA TRP A 230 -7.71 2.40 -10.49
C TRP A 230 -7.00 1.08 -10.80
N VAL A 231 -6.27 0.98 -11.91
CA VAL A 231 -5.61 -0.27 -12.31
C VAL A 231 -4.61 -0.78 -11.27
N SER A 232 -3.87 0.13 -10.61
CA SER A 232 -2.93 -0.25 -9.54
C SER A 232 -3.64 -0.86 -8.35
N TYR A 233 -4.84 -0.37 -8.01
CA TYR A 233 -5.68 -0.91 -6.94
C TYR A 233 -6.26 -2.27 -7.29
N LEU A 234 -6.71 -2.46 -8.54
CA LEU A 234 -7.21 -3.76 -9.00
C LEU A 234 -6.10 -4.82 -8.89
N VAL A 235 -4.92 -4.51 -9.44
CA VAL A 235 -3.77 -5.41 -9.41
C VAL A 235 -3.32 -5.68 -7.97
N ALA A 236 -3.30 -4.66 -7.11
CA ALA A 236 -3.00 -4.84 -5.69
C ALA A 236 -4.03 -5.75 -5.00
N ALA A 237 -5.33 -5.55 -5.22
CA ALA A 237 -6.38 -6.36 -4.61
C ALA A 237 -6.31 -7.83 -5.04
N LEU A 238 -6.06 -8.09 -6.32
CA LEU A 238 -5.88 -9.45 -6.84
C LEU A 238 -4.65 -10.13 -6.23
N LEU A 239 -3.49 -9.49 -6.29
CA LEU A 239 -2.24 -10.09 -5.79
C LEU A 239 -2.24 -10.24 -4.26
N GLN A 240 -2.73 -9.24 -3.54
CA GLN A 240 -2.87 -9.30 -2.09
C GLN A 240 -3.94 -10.31 -1.66
N GLY A 241 -5.02 -10.47 -2.44
CA GLY A 241 -6.02 -11.51 -2.23
C GLY A 241 -5.42 -12.92 -2.36
N THR A 242 -4.64 -13.17 -3.43
CA THR A 242 -3.91 -14.43 -3.60
C THR A 242 -2.95 -14.70 -2.44
N LEU A 243 -2.18 -13.69 -2.03
CA LEU A 243 -1.28 -13.83 -0.89
C LEU A 243 -2.04 -14.14 0.41
N LEU A 244 -3.14 -13.44 0.66
CA LEU A 244 -3.97 -13.67 1.84
C LEU A 244 -4.54 -15.09 1.87
N LEU A 245 -5.02 -15.61 0.74
CA LEU A 245 -5.51 -16.99 0.64
C LEU A 245 -4.41 -18.00 0.97
N LEU A 246 -3.18 -17.80 0.48
CA LEU A 246 -2.03 -18.64 0.85
C LEU A 246 -1.72 -18.54 2.35
N CYS A 247 -1.73 -17.33 2.92
CA CYS A 247 -1.49 -17.14 4.35
C CYS A 247 -2.55 -17.86 5.19
N ILE A 248 -3.83 -17.75 4.83
CA ILE A 248 -4.91 -18.43 5.55
C ILE A 248 -4.76 -19.95 5.44
N TYR A 249 -4.45 -20.46 4.24
CA TYR A 249 -4.26 -21.88 3.99
C TYR A 249 -3.13 -22.47 4.85
N TYR A 250 -1.95 -21.85 4.84
CA TYR A 250 -0.81 -22.40 5.56
C TYR A 250 -0.88 -22.20 7.08
N GLU A 251 -1.41 -21.07 7.55
CA GLU A 251 -1.50 -20.80 8.99
C GLU A 251 -2.61 -21.60 9.69
N TYR A 252 -3.78 -21.71 9.06
CA TYR A 252 -4.98 -22.22 9.72
C TYR A 252 -5.45 -23.57 9.20
N ILE A 253 -5.19 -23.89 7.93
CA ILE A 253 -5.70 -25.12 7.30
C ILE A 253 -4.65 -26.23 7.32
N ASN A 254 -3.41 -25.93 6.95
CA ASN A 254 -2.34 -26.91 6.83
C ASN A 254 -1.39 -26.99 8.04
N LYS A 255 -1.90 -26.70 9.24
CA LYS A 255 -1.11 -26.63 10.50
C LYS A 255 -0.37 -27.94 10.83
N ILE A 256 -0.92 -29.07 10.38
CA ILE A 256 -0.33 -30.40 10.60
C ILE A 256 1.05 -30.51 9.93
N SER A 257 1.19 -30.01 8.71
CA SER A 257 2.47 -30.08 7.98
C SER A 257 3.56 -29.18 8.59
N SER A 258 3.20 -28.03 9.14
CA SER A 258 4.17 -27.13 9.80
C SER A 258 4.63 -27.68 11.14
N GLU A 259 3.71 -28.27 11.92
CA GLU A 259 4.07 -28.93 13.19
C GLU A 259 4.94 -30.18 12.95
N GLU A 260 4.77 -30.88 11.83
CA GLU A 260 5.62 -32.01 11.44
C GLU A 260 7.04 -31.60 11.03
N GLU A 261 7.19 -30.50 10.28
CA GLU A 261 8.50 -29.94 9.92
C GLU A 261 9.25 -29.42 11.15
N GLU A 262 8.57 -28.71 12.06
CA GLU A 262 9.18 -28.19 13.29
C GLU A 262 9.69 -29.32 14.18
N ARG A 263 8.88 -30.39 14.36
CA ARG A 263 9.30 -31.61 15.05
C ARG A 263 10.46 -32.32 14.35
N ALA A 264 10.55 -32.28 13.03
CA ALA A 264 11.67 -32.87 12.29
C ALA A 264 12.97 -32.09 12.52
N VAL A 265 12.91 -30.76 12.58
CA VAL A 265 14.06 -29.90 12.90
C VAL A 265 14.51 -30.09 14.34
N GLU A 266 13.59 -30.18 15.30
CA GLU A 266 13.93 -30.48 16.70
C GLU A 266 14.69 -31.81 16.83
N ARG A 267 14.23 -32.87 16.15
CA ARG A 267 14.93 -34.17 16.12
C ARG A 267 16.37 -34.03 15.61
N ILE A 268 16.59 -33.29 14.53
CA ILE A 268 17.93 -33.06 13.98
C ILE A 268 18.82 -32.28 14.97
N ILE A 269 18.26 -31.31 15.69
CA ILE A 269 19.00 -30.55 16.72
C ILE A 269 19.40 -31.46 17.88
N GLU A 270 18.50 -32.34 18.33
CA GLU A 270 18.79 -33.31 19.39
C GLU A 270 19.87 -34.31 18.97
N GLU A 271 19.80 -34.85 17.75
CA GLU A 271 20.82 -35.75 17.20
C GLU A 271 22.19 -35.07 17.16
N ASN A 272 22.27 -33.84 16.64
CA ASN A 272 23.53 -33.11 16.57
C ASN A 272 24.10 -32.77 17.97
N ARG A 273 23.25 -32.45 18.96
CA ARG A 273 23.70 -32.25 20.34
C ARG A 273 24.23 -33.54 20.99
N GLY A 274 23.63 -34.69 20.67
CA GLY A 274 24.10 -35.99 21.15
C GLY A 274 25.49 -36.35 20.61
N HIS A 275 25.80 -35.95 19.38
CA HIS A 275 27.10 -36.17 18.75
C HIS A 275 28.23 -35.25 19.26
N GLU A 276 27.91 -34.12 19.91
CA GLU A 276 28.90 -33.18 20.45
C GLU A 276 29.33 -33.50 21.90
N GLN A 277 28.74 -34.48 22.58
CA GLN A 277 29.24 -34.93 23.89
C GLN A 277 30.43 -35.89 23.70
N PRO A 278 31.67 -35.53 24.12
CA PRO A 278 32.78 -36.45 24.08
C PRO A 278 32.52 -37.60 25.05
N GLU A 279 32.81 -38.83 24.63
CA GLU A 279 32.96 -39.99 25.52
C GLU A 279 34.15 -39.76 26.46
N GLU A 280 33.98 -38.93 27.48
CA GLU A 280 34.88 -38.86 28.62
C GLU A 280 34.45 -39.95 29.61
N ASN A 281 34.81 -41.21 29.32
CA ASN A 281 34.90 -42.29 30.30
C ASN A 281 35.66 -43.48 29.71
N THR A 282 36.97 -43.32 29.54
CA THR A 282 37.89 -44.47 29.50
C THR A 282 38.56 -44.56 30.88
N PRO A 283 38.27 -45.59 31.71
CA PRO A 283 39.03 -45.80 32.93
C PRO A 283 40.45 -46.23 32.55
N LEU A 284 41.45 -45.44 32.96
CA LEU A 284 42.84 -45.88 32.93
C LEU A 284 43.02 -47.00 33.97
N VAL A 285 43.60 -48.09 33.47
CA VAL A 285 44.02 -49.33 34.16
C VAL A 285 44.78 -49.04 35.45
#